data_AF-A0A0R2V5W7-F1
#
_entry.id   AF-A0A0R2V5W7-F1
#
_cell.length_a   1.000
_cell.length_b   1.000
_cell.length_c   1.000
_cell.angle_alpha   90.00
_cell.angle_beta   90.00
_cell.angle_gamma   90.00
#
_symmetry.space_group_name_H-M   'P 1'
#
loop_
_entity.id
_entity.type
_entity.pdbx_description
1 polymer ?
#
loop_
_entity_poly.entity_id
_entity_poly.type
_entity_poly.pdbx_seq_one_letter_code
_entity_poly.pdbx_strand_id
1 'polypeptide(L)' 'MFIKLYLKWISTSFILIGILLTNLNIYPLNIFSHGIGVVGWTIAGLLNKDKAIIVNFGLQIPLFLIGYINFFT' A
#
# COMPACT_ATOMS: atom_id res chain seq x y z
N MET A 1 3.92 6.92 -20.39
CA MET A 1 5.07 7.28 -19.50
C MET A 1 4.59 7.99 -18.24
N PHE A 2 3.85 9.11 -18.37
CA PHE A 2 3.36 9.90 -17.24
C PHE A 2 2.46 9.16 -16.24
N ILE A 3 1.45 8.42 -16.70
CA ILE A 3 0.53 7.68 -15.81
C ILE A 3 1.27 6.69 -14.91
N LYS A 4 2.28 5.99 -15.43
CA LYS A 4 3.10 5.04 -14.64
C LYS A 4 3.94 5.77 -13.57
N LEU A 5 4.40 6.98 -13.88
CA LEU A 5 5.20 7.79 -12.96
C LEU A 5 4.33 8.30 -11.82
N TYR A 6 3.20 8.94 -12.14
CA TYR A 6 2.28 9.46 -11.12
C TYR A 6 1.69 8.35 -10.24
N LEU A 7 1.39 7.17 -10.80
CA LEU A 7 0.92 6.03 -10.01
C LEU A 7 1.92 5.66 -8.90
N LYS A 8 3.22 5.56 -9.21
CA LYS A 8 4.26 5.22 -8.22
C LYS A 8 4.40 6.29 -7.15
N TRP A 9 4.39 7.57 -7.53
CA TRP A 9 4.56 8.68 -6.59
C TRP A 9 3.35 8.89 -5.68
N ILE A 10 2.14 8.72 -6.21
CA ILE A 10 0.93 8.76 -5.39
C ILE A 10 0.94 7.57 -4.43
N SER A 11 1.27 6.37 -4.91
CA SER A 11 1.34 5.16 -4.09
C SER A 11 2.36 5.28 -2.95
N THR A 12 3.57 5.78 -3.24
CA THR A 12 4.60 6.05 -2.20
C THR A 12 4.13 7.05 -1.17
N SER A 13 3.47 8.13 -1.59
CA SER A 13 2.94 9.14 -0.66
C SER A 13 1.95 8.51 0.34
N PHE A 14 1.02 7.68 -0.15
CA PHE A 14 0.08 6.95 0.70
C PHE A 14 0.76 5.96 1.67
N ILE A 15 1.79 5.24 1.21
CA ILE A 15 2.59 4.35 2.09
C ILE A 15 3.31 5.15 3.17
N LEU A 16 3.96 6.25 2.83
CA LEU A 16 4.68 7.08 3.81
C LEU A 16 3.72 7.69 4.84
N ILE A 17 2.54 8.13 4.41
CA ILE A 17 1.47 8.57 5.30
C ILE A 17 1.03 7.41 6.22
N GLY A 18 0.82 6.21 5.67
CA GLY A 18 0.48 5.01 6.45
C GLY A 18 1.52 4.66 7.52
N ILE A 19 2.81 4.73 7.16
CA ILE A 19 3.94 4.50 8.07
C ILE A 19 3.98 5.57 9.16
N LEU A 20 3.79 6.85 8.81
CA LEU A 20 3.71 7.94 9.77
C LEU A 20 2.58 7.72 10.77
N LEU A 21 1.37 7.43 10.27
CA LEU A 21 0.20 7.17 11.11
C LEU A 21 0.40 5.93 12.00
N THR A 22 1.12 4.93 11.53
CA THR A 22 1.50 3.76 12.34
C THR A 22 2.39 4.15 13.50
N ASN A 23 3.41 4.99 13.26
CA ASN A 23 4.28 5.49 14.33
C ASN A 23 3.55 6.40 15.34
N LEU A 24 2.49 7.08 14.89
CA LEU A 24 1.61 7.87 15.74
C LEU A 24 0.50 7.04 16.42
N ASN A 25 0.46 5.72 16.19
CA ASN A 25 -0.59 4.80 16.67
C ASN A 25 -2.02 5.22 16.28
N ILE A 26 -2.20 5.87 15.12
CA ILE A 26 -3.50 6.33 14.64
C ILE A 26 -4.17 5.22 13.82
N TYR A 27 -4.97 4.40 14.49
CA TYR A 27 -5.77 3.33 13.90
C TYR A 27 -7.24 3.75 13.74
N PRO A 28 -7.93 3.41 12.64
CA PRO A 28 -7.50 2.56 11.52
C PRO A 28 -6.88 3.34 10.34
N LEU A 29 -6.73 4.66 10.42
CA LEU A 29 -6.30 5.48 9.28
C LEU A 29 -4.93 5.03 8.72
N ASN A 30 -4.06 4.50 9.57
CA ASN A 30 -2.79 3.89 9.18
C ASN A 30 -2.95 2.75 8.16
N ILE A 31 -3.80 1.76 8.45
CA ILE A 31 -4.00 0.58 7.60
C ILE A 31 -4.72 0.94 6.30
N PHE A 32 -5.66 1.89 6.34
CA PHE A 32 -6.33 2.41 5.15
C PHE A 32 -5.36 3.15 4.22
N SER A 33 -4.58 4.08 4.76
CA SER A 33 -3.62 4.86 3.97
C SER A 33 -2.53 3.97 3.39
N HIS A 34 -1.95 3.08 4.20
CA HIS A 34 -0.92 2.15 3.75
C HIS A 34 -1.48 1.15 2.72
N GLY A 35 -2.67 0.60 2.97
CA GLY A 35 -3.32 -0.37 2.08
C GLY A 35 -3.59 0.19 0.68
N ILE A 36 -4.06 1.44 0.57
CA ILE A 36 -4.24 2.11 -0.73
C ILE A 36 -2.91 2.21 -1.48
N GLY A 37 -1.84 2.59 -0.77
CA GLY A 37 -0.49 2.70 -1.35
C GLY A 37 0.06 1.35 -1.82
N VAL A 38 -0.20 0.28 -1.08
CA VAL A 38 0.20 -1.10 -1.44
C VAL A 38 -0.52 -1.58 -2.70
N VAL A 39 -1.82 -1.34 -2.82
CA VAL A 39 -2.57 -1.69 -4.04
C VAL A 39 -2.00 -0.93 -5.24
N GLY A 40 -1.76 0.37 -5.10
CA GLY A 40 -1.17 1.19 -6.16
C GLY A 40 0.22 0.70 -6.61
N TRP A 41 1.08 0.31 -5.67
CA TRP A 41 2.39 -0.28 -5.99
C TRP A 41 2.31 -1.68 -6.58
N THR A 42 1.35 -2.50 -6.16
CA THR A 42 1.11 -3.82 -6.75
C THR A 42 0.71 -3.68 -8.22
N ILE A 43 -0.19 -2.75 -8.54
CA ILE A 43 -0.57 -2.41 -9.91
C ILE A 43 0.64 -1.85 -10.68
N ALA A 44 1.45 -0.98 -10.08
CA ALA A 44 2.66 -0.46 -10.69
C ALA A 44 3.69 -1.58 -10.98
N GLY A 45 3.81 -2.59 -10.11
CA GLY A 45 4.64 -3.77 -10.31
C GLY A 45 4.16 -4.60 -11.51
N LEU A 46 2.86 -4.88 -11.57
CA LEU A 46 2.22 -5.59 -12.70
C LEU A 46 2.46 -4.85 -14.04
N LEU A 47 2.26 -3.53 -14.07
CA LEU A 47 2.46 -2.70 -15.26
C LEU A 47 3.91 -2.62 -15.75
N ASN A 48 4.87 -2.86 -14.86
CA ASN A 48 6.30 -2.88 -15.19
C ASN A 48 6.86 -4.31 -15.31
N LYS A 49 6.02 -5.34 -15.12
CA LYS A 49 6.41 -6.75 -15.08
C LYS A 49 7.54 -7.02 -14.07
N ASP A 50 7.60 -6.22 -13.01
CA ASP A 50 8.61 -6.33 -11.96
C ASP A 50 8.12 -7.28 -10.86
N LYS A 51 8.64 -8.51 -10.90
CA LYS A 51 8.27 -9.57 -9.95
C LYS A 51 8.65 -9.23 -8.51
N ALA A 52 9.75 -8.50 -8.29
CA ALA A 52 10.19 -8.16 -6.94
C ALA A 52 9.21 -7.18 -6.28
N ILE A 53 8.75 -6.17 -7.04
CA ILE A 53 7.74 -5.21 -6.58
C ILE A 53 6.40 -5.92 -6.30
N ILE A 54 5.97 -6.80 -7.21
CA ILE A 54 4.71 -7.55 -7.06
C ILE A 54 4.74 -8.43 -5.82
N VAL A 55 5.85 -9.14 -5.56
CA VAL A 55 5.96 -9.99 -4.38
C VAL A 55 5.98 -9.15 -3.10
N ASN A 56 6.75 -8.06 -3.07
CA ASN A 56 6.85 -7.20 -1.88
C ASN A 56 5.50 -6.58 -1.50
N PHE A 57 4.82 -5.91 -2.43
CA PHE A 57 3.55 -5.24 -2.14
C PHE A 57 2.36 -6.19 -2.21
N GLY A 58 2.38 -7.20 -3.07
CA GLY A 58 1.30 -8.19 -3.15
C GLY A 58 1.16 -9.00 -1.87
N LEU A 59 2.26 -9.39 -1.22
CA LEU A 59 2.21 -10.08 0.08
C LEU A 59 1.75 -9.18 1.22
N GLN A 60 1.89 -7.86 1.09
CA GLN A 60 1.35 -6.92 2.07
C GLN A 60 -0.18 -6.86 2.04
N ILE A 61 -0.84 -7.17 0.90
CA ILE A 61 -2.30 -7.15 0.79
C ILE A 61 -2.98 -8.11 1.79
N PRO A 62 -2.63 -9.42 1.86
CA PRO A 62 -3.17 -10.32 2.89
C PRO A 62 -2.88 -9.87 4.33
N LEU A 63 -1.70 -9.30 4.59
CA LEU A 63 -1.34 -8.80 5.92
C LEU A 63 -2.25 -7.64 6.35
N PHE A 64 -2.50 -6.69 5.45
CA PHE A 64 -3.46 -5.62 5.70
C PHE A 64 -4.90 -6.13 5.78
N LEU A 65 -5.26 -7.17 5.03
CA LEU A 65 -6.59 -7.80 5.09
C LEU A 65 -6.90 -8.32 6.50
N ILE A 66 -5.93 -8.94 7.17
CA ILE A 66 -6.06 -9.35 8.58
C ILE A 66 -6.29 -8.13 9.47
N GLY A 67 -5.55 -7.04 9.25
CA GLY A 67 -5.73 -5.78 9.96
C GLY A 67 -7.11 -5.15 9.77
N TYR A 68 -7.71 -5.27 8.59
CA TYR A 68 -9.09 -4.82 8.33
C TYR A 68 -10.13 -5.72 8.99
N ILE A 69 -9.96 -7.05 8.94
CA ILE A 69 -10.87 -7.99 9.60
C ILE A 69 -10.94 -7.69 11.10
N ASN A 70 -9.78 -7.47 11.75
CA ASN A 70 -9.72 -7.08 13.17
C ASN A 70 -10.37 -5.72 13.48
N PHE A 71 -10.49 -4.82 12.49
CA PHE A 71 -11.20 -3.55 12.70
C PHE A 71 -12.72 -3.74 12.74
N PHE A 72 -13.24 -4.64 11.90
CA PHE A 72 -14.68 -4.83 11.69
C PHE A 72 -15.29 -5.96 12.54
N THR A 73 -14.46 -6.78 13.21
CA THR A 73 -14.88 -7.91 14.06
C THR A 73 -14.65 -7.56 15.52
#